data_AF-A0A9P6CRB4-F1
#
_entry.id   AF-A0A9P6CRB4-F1
#
_cell.length_a   1.000
_cell.length_b   1.000
_cell.length_c   1.000
_cell.angle_alpha   90.00
_cell.angle_beta   90.00
_cell.angle_gamma   90.00
#
_symmetry.space_group_name_H-M   'P 1'
#
loop_
_entity.id
_entity.type
_entity.pdbx_description
1 polymer ?
#
loop_
_entity_poly.entity_id
_entity_poly.type
_entity_poly.pdbx_seq_one_letter_code
_entity_poly.pdbx_strand_id
1 'polypeptide(L)'
;MKSGYSGGRGENKGVALFFSLYFILINFETTKIALELHIRTLWCLPDQNSVPPMVTDALRKKFTDRFTSESQIAPAVAGHLKQHAANINEARRKVEELKRDLPVNSIVSNNIRRIPEADLCFMFGAVAAGGLYRWAPDVLSRDPYSHYNRFHEQMALDLFEHV
;
A
#
# COMPACT_ATOMS: atom_id res chain seq x y z
N MET A 1 -18.95 61.54 27.26
CA MET A 1 -19.97 60.46 27.23
C MET A 1 -19.30 59.17 26.78
N LYS A 2 -19.35 58.13 27.62
CA LYS A 2 -18.85 56.78 27.33
C LYS A 2 -19.84 56.06 26.41
N SER A 3 -19.35 55.32 25.42
CA SER A 3 -20.09 54.18 24.87
C SER A 3 -19.07 53.14 24.40
N GLY A 4 -18.86 52.14 25.26
CA GLY A 4 -18.07 50.96 24.94
C GLY A 4 -18.93 49.95 24.19
N TYR A 5 -18.40 49.43 23.08
CA TYR A 5 -18.92 48.22 22.44
C TYR A 5 -17.97 47.07 22.78
N SER A 6 -18.34 46.25 23.77
CA SER A 6 -17.75 44.94 24.00
C SER A 6 -18.59 43.90 23.24
N GLY A 7 -18.26 43.67 21.97
CA GLY A 7 -18.82 42.57 21.19
C GLY A 7 -18.15 41.26 21.59
N GLY A 8 -18.93 40.37 22.21
CA GLY A 8 -18.47 39.08 22.73
C GLY A 8 -17.86 38.19 21.65
N ARG A 9 -16.63 37.71 21.89
CA ARG A 9 -16.09 36.51 21.25
C ARG A 9 -16.69 35.27 21.91
N GLY A 10 -17.95 35.02 21.65
CA GLY A 10 -18.55 33.70 21.78
C GLY A 10 -18.61 33.07 20.39
N GLU A 11 -18.39 31.76 20.30
CA GLU A 11 -18.75 30.94 19.13
C GLU A 11 -17.87 31.06 17.87
N ASN A 12 -16.73 30.37 17.88
CA ASN A 12 -16.17 29.79 16.65
C ASN A 12 -15.32 28.52 16.88
N LYS A 13 -15.37 27.93 18.09
CA LYS A 13 -14.64 26.69 18.39
C LYS A 13 -15.34 25.46 17.82
N GLY A 14 -16.66 25.42 17.82
CA GLY A 14 -17.44 24.28 17.30
C GLY A 14 -17.30 24.12 15.79
N VAL A 15 -17.34 25.22 15.03
CA VAL A 15 -17.22 25.21 13.56
C VAL A 15 -15.80 24.82 13.14
N ALA A 16 -14.76 25.36 13.79
CA ALA A 16 -13.37 24.99 13.52
C ALA A 16 -13.06 23.53 13.86
N LEU A 17 -13.62 23.00 14.96
CA LEU A 17 -13.50 21.58 15.31
C LEU A 17 -14.23 20.68 14.30
N PHE A 18 -15.40 21.09 13.80
CA PHE A 18 -16.14 20.34 12.80
C PHE A 18 -15.40 20.29 11.46
N PHE A 19 -14.85 21.42 10.99
CA PHE A 19 -14.02 21.45 9.78
C PHE A 19 -12.72 20.68 9.94
N SER A 20 -12.08 20.74 11.12
CA SER A 20 -10.86 19.98 11.40
C SER A 20 -11.12 18.46 11.43
N LEU A 21 -12.19 18.02 12.12
CA LEU A 21 -12.59 16.62 12.14
C LEU A 21 -13.01 16.13 10.76
N TYR A 22 -13.78 16.93 10.00
CA TYR A 22 -14.19 16.61 8.64
C TYR A 22 -12.99 16.52 7.68
N PHE A 23 -12.02 17.42 7.81
CA PHE A 23 -10.77 17.38 7.03
C PHE A 23 -9.92 16.15 7.40
N ILE A 24 -9.80 15.82 8.68
CA ILE A 24 -9.10 14.61 9.16
C ILE A 24 -9.79 13.34 8.61
N LEU A 25 -11.12 13.28 8.67
CA LEU A 25 -11.91 12.16 8.16
C LEU A 25 -11.81 12.00 6.64
N ILE A 26 -11.87 13.10 5.87
CA ILE A 26 -11.67 13.09 4.41
C ILE A 26 -10.28 12.56 4.06
N ASN A 27 -9.25 13.03 4.77
CA ASN A 27 -7.89 12.59 4.52
C ASN A 27 -7.71 11.11 4.85
N PHE A 28 -8.33 10.62 5.92
CA PHE A 28 -8.28 9.21 6.28
C PHE A 28 -8.94 8.32 5.21
N GLU A 29 -10.17 8.63 4.79
CA GLU A 29 -10.88 7.83 3.79
C GLU A 29 -10.17 7.85 2.44
N THR A 30 -9.66 9.01 2.01
CA THR A 30 -8.90 9.11 0.76
C THR A 30 -7.60 8.31 0.83
N THR A 31 -6.87 8.40 1.95
CA THR A 31 -5.63 7.65 2.16
C THR A 31 -5.89 6.14 2.18
N LYS A 32 -6.98 5.71 2.84
CA LYS A 32 -7.39 4.30 2.87
C LYS A 32 -7.71 3.78 1.47
N ILE A 33 -8.47 4.53 0.67
CA ILE A 33 -8.80 4.15 -0.71
C ILE A 33 -7.52 4.06 -1.56
N ALA A 34 -6.60 5.01 -1.40
CA ALA A 34 -5.31 5.00 -2.10
C ALA A 34 -4.46 3.79 -1.70
N LEU A 35 -4.36 3.49 -0.40
CA LEU A 35 -3.63 2.32 0.11
C LEU A 35 -4.28 1.01 -0.34
N GLU A 36 -5.62 0.92 -0.37
CA GLU A 36 -6.31 -0.26 -0.92
C GLU A 36 -5.99 -0.45 -2.41
N LEU A 37 -6.02 0.62 -3.20
CA LEU A 37 -5.64 0.57 -4.60
C LEU A 37 -4.18 0.14 -4.78
N HIS A 38 -3.28 0.65 -3.92
CA HIS A 38 -1.87 0.28 -3.90
C HIS A 38 -1.67 -1.22 -3.63
N ILE A 39 -2.31 -1.75 -2.58
CA ILE A 39 -2.27 -3.17 -2.23
C ILE A 39 -2.87 -4.02 -3.36
N ARG A 40 -4.02 -3.63 -3.93
CA ARG A 40 -4.63 -4.34 -5.07
C ARG A 40 -3.72 -4.35 -6.29
N THR A 41 -2.98 -3.27 -6.51
CA THR A 41 -2.02 -3.15 -7.61
C THR A 41 -0.86 -4.12 -7.41
N LEU A 42 -0.23 -4.13 -6.23
CA LEU A 42 0.85 -5.08 -5.89
C LEU A 42 0.39 -6.53 -6.07
N TRP A 43 -0.84 -6.82 -5.65
CA TRP A 43 -1.41 -8.16 -5.66
C TRP A 43 -2.05 -8.57 -7.00
N CYS A 44 -2.04 -7.68 -8.00
CA CYS A 44 -2.70 -7.87 -9.29
C CYS A 44 -4.18 -8.30 -9.14
N LEU A 45 -4.96 -7.56 -8.34
CA LEU A 45 -6.40 -7.78 -8.11
C LEU A 45 -7.24 -6.68 -8.78
N PRO A 46 -7.48 -6.77 -10.11
CA PRO A 46 -7.93 -5.65 -10.92
C PRO A 46 -9.43 -5.36 -10.82
N ASP A 47 -10.21 -6.17 -10.11
CA ASP A 47 -11.64 -5.96 -9.90
C ASP A 47 -12.10 -6.38 -8.49
N GLN A 48 -13.39 -6.16 -8.20
CA GLN A 48 -13.98 -6.44 -6.89
C GLN A 48 -14.10 -7.94 -6.58
N ASN A 49 -14.16 -8.78 -7.61
CA ASN A 49 -14.34 -10.22 -7.48
C ASN A 49 -13.01 -10.99 -7.58
N SER A 50 -11.90 -10.27 -7.76
CA SER A 50 -10.57 -10.84 -7.84
C SER A 50 -10.23 -11.53 -6.53
N VAL A 51 -9.96 -12.83 -6.61
CA VAL A 51 -9.63 -13.65 -5.44
C VAL A 51 -8.11 -13.71 -5.28
N PRO A 52 -7.57 -13.35 -4.11
CA PRO A 52 -6.15 -13.52 -3.82
C PRO A 52 -5.69 -14.97 -4.04
N PRO A 53 -4.57 -15.21 -4.74
CA PRO A 53 -4.06 -16.56 -4.89
C PRO A 53 -3.59 -17.13 -3.55
N MET A 54 -3.86 -18.41 -3.32
CA MET A 54 -3.42 -19.10 -2.10
C MET A 54 -1.88 -19.15 -2.01
N VAL A 55 -1.37 -18.95 -0.80
CA VAL A 55 0.05 -19.09 -0.45
C VAL A 55 0.30 -20.51 0.01
N THR A 56 1.28 -21.20 -0.58
CA THR A 56 1.66 -22.55 -0.14
C THR A 56 2.62 -22.46 1.05
N ASP A 57 2.58 -23.45 1.94
CA ASP A 57 3.49 -23.50 3.09
C ASP A 57 4.96 -23.58 2.67
N ALA A 58 5.25 -24.18 1.51
CA ALA A 58 6.59 -24.19 0.94
C ALA A 58 7.09 -22.78 0.60
N LEU A 59 6.24 -21.92 0.02
CA LEU A 59 6.59 -20.54 -0.30
C LEU A 59 6.81 -19.72 0.98
N ARG A 60 5.90 -19.88 1.94
CA ARG A 60 5.99 -19.23 3.26
C ARG A 60 7.28 -19.62 3.97
N LYS A 61 7.55 -20.92 4.11
CA LYS A 61 8.73 -21.44 4.81
C LYS A 61 10.04 -20.96 4.17
N LYS A 62 10.15 -21.06 2.83
CA LYS A 62 11.32 -20.55 2.09
C LYS A 62 11.61 -19.08 2.39
N PHE A 63 10.57 -18.29 2.65
CA PHE A 63 10.70 -16.89 3.02
C PHE A 63 11.02 -16.71 4.51
N THR A 64 10.23 -17.33 5.39
CA THR A 64 10.30 -17.17 6.85
C THR A 64 11.66 -17.54 7.42
N ASP A 65 12.33 -18.54 6.84
CA ASP A 65 13.65 -19.00 7.27
C ASP A 65 14.75 -17.92 7.14
N ARG A 66 14.46 -16.77 6.50
CA ARG A 66 15.37 -15.62 6.41
C ARG A 66 15.44 -14.76 7.67
N PHE A 67 14.41 -14.79 8.50
CA PHE A 67 14.26 -13.89 9.63
C PHE A 67 14.18 -14.67 10.93
N THR A 68 15.11 -14.41 11.85
CA THR A 68 15.10 -14.98 13.19
C THR A 68 14.33 -14.11 14.18
N SER A 69 14.08 -12.85 13.85
CA SER A 69 13.28 -11.92 14.66
C SER A 69 12.57 -10.85 13.82
N GLU A 70 11.44 -10.34 14.32
CA GLU A 70 10.67 -9.25 13.69
C GLU A 70 11.49 -7.97 13.52
N SER A 71 12.42 -7.68 14.44
CA SER A 71 13.31 -6.52 14.39
C SER A 71 14.22 -6.47 13.15
N GLN A 72 14.38 -7.58 12.43
CA GLN A 72 15.16 -7.65 11.19
C GLN A 72 14.35 -7.25 9.95
N ILE A 73 13.01 -7.20 10.05
CA ILE A 73 12.12 -7.02 8.90
C ILE A 73 12.22 -5.60 8.34
N ALA A 74 12.02 -4.57 9.16
CA ALA A 74 12.04 -3.18 8.69
C ALA A 74 13.40 -2.76 8.09
N PRO A 75 14.56 -3.08 8.70
CA PRO A 75 15.85 -2.83 8.06
C PRO A 75 16.02 -3.56 6.72
N ALA A 76 15.50 -4.79 6.60
CA ALA A 76 15.59 -5.56 5.38
C ALA A 76 14.73 -4.94 4.26
N VAL A 77 13.50 -4.53 4.55
CA VAL A 77 12.63 -3.84 3.58
C VAL A 77 13.30 -2.56 3.10
N ALA A 78 13.76 -1.70 4.00
CA ALA A 78 14.46 -0.47 3.67
C ALA A 78 15.73 -0.71 2.82
N GLY A 79 16.47 -1.79 3.11
CA GLY A 79 17.63 -2.22 2.31
C GLY A 79 17.24 -2.62 0.89
N HIS A 80 16.19 -3.42 0.72
CA HIS A 80 15.72 -3.86 -0.60
C HIS A 80 15.15 -2.71 -1.43
N LEU A 81 14.43 -1.77 -0.82
CA LEU A 81 13.93 -0.58 -1.50
C LEU A 81 15.05 0.26 -2.08
N LYS A 82 16.22 0.32 -1.45
CA LYS A 82 17.40 1.00 -2.02
C LYS A 82 18.04 0.26 -3.19
N GLN A 83 17.79 -1.05 -3.33
CA GLN A 83 18.41 -1.93 -4.33
C GLN A 83 17.50 -2.22 -5.55
N HIS A 84 16.30 -1.61 -5.62
CA HIS A 84 15.28 -1.91 -6.63
C HIS A 84 15.72 -1.77 -8.11
N ALA A 85 16.78 -0.99 -8.38
CA ALA A 85 17.30 -0.75 -9.72
C ALA A 85 17.76 -2.03 -10.46
N ALA A 86 18.14 -3.09 -9.75
CA ALA A 86 18.63 -4.33 -10.36
C ALA A 86 17.56 -5.12 -11.14
N ASN A 87 16.27 -4.91 -10.85
CA ASN A 87 15.17 -5.74 -11.36
C ASN A 87 14.24 -5.00 -12.33
N ILE A 88 14.70 -3.90 -12.95
CA ILE A 88 13.84 -3.01 -13.76
C ILE A 88 13.17 -3.72 -14.95
N ASN A 89 13.86 -4.66 -15.61
CA ASN A 89 13.31 -5.41 -16.74
C ASN A 89 12.18 -6.36 -16.31
N GLU A 90 12.35 -7.03 -15.17
CA GLU A 90 11.30 -7.88 -14.61
C GLU A 90 10.11 -7.06 -14.15
N ALA A 91 10.36 -5.92 -13.51
CA ALA A 91 9.32 -4.98 -13.12
C ALA A 91 8.52 -4.51 -14.35
N ARG A 92 9.20 -4.08 -15.43
CA ARG A 92 8.53 -3.64 -16.65
C ARG A 92 7.68 -4.74 -17.28
N ARG A 93 8.20 -5.97 -17.35
CA ARG A 93 7.43 -7.14 -17.81
C ARG A 93 6.17 -7.35 -16.97
N LYS A 94 6.27 -7.22 -15.65
CA LYS A 94 5.10 -7.32 -14.74
C LYS A 94 4.09 -6.21 -14.96
N VAL A 95 4.54 -4.98 -15.22
CA VAL A 95 3.65 -3.86 -15.56
C VAL A 95 2.93 -4.10 -16.89
N GLU A 96 3.64 -4.60 -17.91
CA GLU A 96 3.07 -4.95 -19.21
C GLU A 96 2.01 -6.06 -19.05
N GLU A 97 2.32 -7.12 -18.29
CA GLU A 97 1.38 -8.19 -17.93
C GLU A 97 0.13 -7.63 -17.24
N LEU A 98 0.30 -6.83 -16.19
CA LEU A 98 -0.80 -6.21 -15.46
C LEU A 98 -1.69 -5.39 -16.40
N LYS A 99 -1.12 -4.39 -17.10
CA LYS A 99 -1.87 -3.45 -17.94
C LYS A 99 -2.64 -4.14 -19.08
N ARG A 100 -2.08 -5.21 -19.64
CA ARG A 100 -2.74 -6.03 -20.67
C ARG A 100 -3.97 -6.74 -20.10
N ASP A 101 -3.87 -7.25 -18.88
CA ASP A 101 -4.88 -8.13 -18.30
C ASP A 101 -5.97 -7.35 -17.52
N LEU A 102 -5.86 -6.02 -17.39
CA LEU A 102 -6.86 -5.15 -16.74
C LEU A 102 -8.21 -5.11 -17.49
N PRO A 103 -9.33 -5.54 -16.88
CA PRO A 103 -10.67 -5.35 -17.44
C PRO A 103 -11.01 -3.89 -17.76
N VAL A 104 -11.74 -3.66 -18.87
CA VAL A 104 -12.13 -2.30 -19.32
C VAL A 104 -13.25 -1.71 -18.45
N ASN A 105 -14.13 -2.56 -17.90
CA ASN A 105 -15.35 -2.15 -17.18
C ASN A 105 -15.20 -2.15 -15.65
N SER A 106 -13.97 -2.23 -15.13
CA SER A 106 -13.71 -2.22 -13.68
C SER A 106 -13.23 -0.85 -13.22
N ILE A 107 -13.87 -0.28 -12.19
CA ILE A 107 -13.42 0.97 -11.55
C ILE A 107 -12.00 0.80 -10.99
N VAL A 108 -11.73 -0.34 -10.35
CA VAL A 108 -10.41 -0.66 -9.80
C VAL A 108 -9.37 -0.69 -10.92
N SER A 109 -9.66 -1.39 -12.02
CA SER A 109 -8.76 -1.43 -13.18
C SER A 109 -8.50 -0.05 -13.77
N ASN A 110 -9.53 0.78 -13.91
CA ASN A 110 -9.40 2.13 -14.42
C ASN A 110 -8.56 3.02 -13.51
N ASN A 111 -8.64 2.81 -12.19
CA ASN A 111 -7.77 3.48 -11.24
C ASN A 111 -6.32 2.98 -11.33
N ILE A 112 -6.10 1.66 -11.46
CA ILE A 112 -4.75 1.10 -11.68
C ILE A 112 -4.11 1.65 -12.96
N ARG A 113 -4.88 1.77 -14.06
CA ARG A 113 -4.40 2.33 -15.34
C ARG A 113 -3.86 3.77 -15.21
N ARG A 114 -4.32 4.52 -14.21
CA ARG A 114 -3.91 5.90 -13.97
C ARG A 114 -2.63 6.03 -13.16
N ILE A 115 -2.16 4.94 -12.53
CA ILE A 115 -0.89 4.95 -11.81
C ILE A 115 0.24 5.11 -12.83
N PRO A 116 1.15 6.08 -12.64
CA PRO A 116 2.30 6.26 -13.51
C PRO A 116 3.11 4.96 -13.66
N GLU A 117 3.61 4.72 -14.87
CA GLU A 117 4.38 3.50 -15.14
C GLU A 117 5.67 3.41 -14.33
N ALA A 118 6.31 4.56 -14.04
CA ALA A 118 7.48 4.62 -13.19
C ALA A 118 7.18 4.08 -11.78
N ASP A 119 6.03 4.46 -11.21
CA ASP A 119 5.61 4.03 -9.88
C ASP A 119 5.26 2.55 -9.87
N LEU A 120 4.57 2.06 -10.91
CA LEU A 120 4.31 0.63 -11.06
C LEU A 120 5.61 -0.18 -11.18
N CYS A 121 6.59 0.32 -11.94
CA CYS A 121 7.91 -0.31 -12.05
C CYS A 121 8.65 -0.30 -10.70
N PHE A 122 8.58 0.80 -9.95
CA PHE A 122 9.17 0.89 -8.62
C PHE A 122 8.53 -0.14 -7.67
N MET A 123 7.20 -0.19 -7.62
CA MET A 123 6.43 -1.14 -6.81
C MET A 123 6.82 -2.59 -7.11
N PHE A 124 6.78 -3.03 -8.37
CA PHE A 124 7.12 -4.41 -8.72
C PHE A 124 8.63 -4.71 -8.60
N GLY A 125 9.49 -3.73 -8.86
CA GLY A 125 10.93 -3.85 -8.69
C GLY A 125 11.31 -4.06 -7.21
N ALA A 126 10.64 -3.36 -6.30
CA ALA A 126 10.80 -3.53 -4.86
C ALA A 126 10.36 -4.90 -4.36
N VAL A 127 9.21 -5.42 -4.85
CA VAL A 127 8.76 -6.78 -4.52
C VAL A 127 9.81 -7.82 -4.94
N ALA A 128 10.33 -7.70 -6.17
CA ALA A 128 11.40 -8.57 -6.66
C ALA A 128 12.69 -8.43 -5.86
N ALA A 129 13.10 -7.20 -5.52
CA ALA A 129 14.27 -6.93 -4.68
C ALA A 129 14.12 -7.50 -3.26
N GLY A 130 12.88 -7.57 -2.76
CA GLY A 130 12.54 -8.27 -1.51
C GLY A 130 12.71 -9.79 -1.55
N GLY A 131 13.10 -10.36 -2.70
CA GLY A 131 13.18 -11.80 -2.91
C GLY A 131 11.80 -12.47 -2.87
N LEU A 132 10.74 -11.73 -3.22
CA LEU A 132 9.41 -12.27 -3.43
C LEU A 132 9.23 -12.57 -4.91
N TYR A 133 8.80 -13.80 -5.22
CA TYR A 133 8.41 -14.16 -6.59
C TYR A 133 7.15 -13.40 -7.04
N ARG A 134 6.24 -13.15 -6.10
CA ARG A 134 5.03 -12.35 -6.27
C ARG A 134 4.64 -11.76 -4.93
N TRP A 135 3.93 -10.64 -4.96
CA TRP A 135 3.22 -10.14 -3.79
C TRP A 135 2.03 -11.05 -3.49
N ALA A 136 2.04 -11.70 -2.33
CA ALA A 136 0.93 -12.54 -1.89
C ALA A 136 0.97 -12.73 -0.37
N PRO A 137 0.54 -11.74 0.44
CA PRO A 137 0.43 -11.95 1.86
C PRO A 137 -0.56 -13.08 2.16
N ASP A 138 -0.32 -13.82 3.23
CA ASP A 138 -1.16 -14.93 3.61
C ASP A 138 -2.31 -14.47 4.52
N VAL A 139 -3.44 -14.16 3.88
CA VAL A 139 -4.70 -13.78 4.53
C VAL A 139 -5.60 -14.95 4.88
N LEU A 140 -5.26 -16.18 4.46
CA LEU A 140 -6.09 -17.37 4.67
C LEU A 140 -5.54 -18.27 5.80
N SER A 141 -4.28 -18.08 6.20
CA SER A 141 -3.68 -18.80 7.32
C SER A 141 -4.19 -18.35 8.67
N ARG A 142 -3.94 -19.18 9.68
CA ARG A 142 -4.26 -18.89 11.09
C ARG A 142 -3.19 -18.04 11.79
N ASP A 143 -2.15 -17.62 11.09
CA ASP A 143 -1.04 -16.84 11.65
C ASP A 143 -0.84 -15.50 10.93
N PRO A 144 -1.69 -14.50 11.22
CA PRO A 144 -1.59 -13.18 10.61
C PRO A 144 -0.29 -12.45 11.00
N TYR A 145 0.36 -12.84 12.10
CA TYR A 145 1.55 -12.18 12.64
C TYR A 145 2.88 -12.86 12.25
N SER A 146 2.83 -13.84 11.35
CA SER A 146 4.04 -14.47 10.82
C SER A 146 5.02 -13.44 10.25
N HIS A 147 6.33 -13.72 10.32
CA HIS A 147 7.36 -12.87 9.68
C HIS A 147 7.08 -12.64 8.20
N TYR A 148 6.43 -13.60 7.52
CA TYR A 148 6.00 -13.48 6.14
C TYR A 148 4.99 -12.34 5.95
N ASN A 149 3.93 -12.31 6.76
CA ASN A 149 2.91 -11.27 6.68
C ASN A 149 3.42 -9.92 7.17
N ARG A 150 4.23 -9.89 8.24
CA ARG A 150 4.88 -8.66 8.72
C ARG A 150 5.79 -8.02 7.67
N PHE A 151 6.51 -8.83 6.91
CA PHE A 151 7.32 -8.34 5.80
C PHE A 151 6.46 -7.70 4.70
N HIS A 152 5.35 -8.34 4.32
CA HIS A 152 4.42 -7.74 3.36
C HIS A 152 3.80 -6.46 3.92
N GLU A 153 3.33 -6.45 5.17
CA GLU A 153 2.79 -5.26 5.82
C GLU A 153 3.79 -4.09 5.74
N GLN A 154 5.03 -4.30 6.22
CA GLN A 154 6.05 -3.26 6.21
C GLN A 154 6.39 -2.80 4.79
N MET A 155 6.50 -3.73 3.83
CA MET A 155 6.79 -3.38 2.44
C MET A 155 5.66 -2.57 1.79
N ALA A 156 4.40 -2.86 2.09
CA ALA A 156 3.27 -2.09 1.56
C ALA A 156 3.27 -0.66 2.09
N LEU A 157 3.54 -0.50 3.39
CA LEU A 157 3.60 0.81 4.03
C LEU A 157 4.78 1.62 3.49
N ASP A 158 5.98 1.05 3.47
CA ASP A 158 7.16 1.75 2.97
C ASP A 158 7.01 2.10 1.49
N LEU A 159 6.44 1.22 0.66
CA LEU A 159 6.18 1.53 -0.75
C LEU A 159 5.16 2.65 -0.93
N PHE A 160 4.09 2.64 -0.15
CA PHE A 160 3.06 3.67 -0.21
C PHE A 160 3.58 5.05 0.22
N GLU A 161 4.56 5.11 1.13
CA GLU A 161 5.20 6.38 1.48
C GLU A 161 6.08 6.96 0.37
N HIS A 162 6.53 6.13 -0.59
CA HIS A 162 7.43 6.54 -1.67
C HIS A 162 6.72 6.78 -3.01
N VAL A 163 5.43 6.48 -3.12
CA VAL A 163 4.59 6.61 -4.34
C VAL A 163 3.48 7.61 -4.10
#